data_AF-Q6XWS5-F1
#
_entry.id   AF-Q6XWS5-F1
#
_cell.length_a   1.000
_cell.length_b   1.000
_cell.length_c   1.000
_cell.angle_alpha   90.00
_cell.angle_beta   90.00
_cell.angle_gamma   90.00
#
_symmetry.space_group_name_H-M   'P 1'
#
loop_
_entity.id
_entity.type
_entity.pdbx_description
1 polymer ?
#
loop_
_entity_poly.entity_id
_entity_poly.type
_entity_poly.pdbx_seq_one_letter_code
_entity_poly.pdbx_strand_id
1 'polypeptide(L)'
;LRVLRIWCCCGIKEVFETQSGMISNKNKSGCDEGIPRVNNNVIMLPNLKILEILGCGGLEHIFTFSAIGSLTHLEELTISSCDSMKVIVKKEEEDASSSSSSSSSKKVVVFPRLKSIELSYLPELEGFFLGMNEFVFPSLDNVTIKKCPQMRVFAPGGSTALQLKYIRTGLGKHTLDESGLNFFHVQHHQ
;
A
#
# COMPACT_ATOMS: atom_id res chain seq x y z
N LEU A 1 -13.45 -9.99 -10.05
CA LEU A 1 -13.84 -9.07 -8.96
C LEU A 1 -13.37 -7.66 -9.30
N ARG A 2 -14.23 -6.64 -9.25
CA ARG A 2 -13.87 -5.23 -9.53
C ARG A 2 -13.78 -4.35 -8.29
N VAL A 3 -14.52 -4.68 -7.24
CA VAL A 3 -14.54 -3.97 -5.97
C VAL A 3 -14.29 -5.01 -4.88
N LEU A 4 -13.34 -4.74 -3.99
CA LEU A 4 -13.07 -5.54 -2.81
C LEU A 4 -13.18 -4.63 -1.59
N ARG A 5 -14.07 -5.00 -0.67
CA ARG A 5 -14.29 -4.29 0.60
C ARG A 5 -13.97 -5.25 1.73
N ILE A 6 -13.12 -4.82 2.65
CA ILE A 6 -12.68 -5.62 3.79
C ILE A 6 -12.93 -4.81 5.05
N TRP A 7 -13.88 -5.23 5.87
CA TRP A 7 -14.28 -4.50 7.07
C TRP A 7 -14.13 -5.37 8.33
N CYS A 8 -13.78 -4.75 9.46
CA CYS A 8 -13.79 -5.38 10.80
C CYS A 8 -13.01 -6.72 10.88
N CYS A 9 -11.74 -6.70 10.50
CA CYS A 9 -10.89 -7.90 10.51
C CYS A 9 -10.53 -8.33 11.94
N CYS A 10 -11.15 -9.39 12.46
CA CYS A 10 -10.77 -9.99 13.73
C CYS A 10 -9.48 -10.85 13.56
N GLY A 11 -8.32 -10.32 13.93
CA GLY A 11 -7.07 -11.10 14.06
C GLY A 11 -6.24 -11.33 12.79
N ILE A 12 -6.56 -10.66 11.68
CA ILE A 12 -5.77 -10.75 10.43
C ILE A 12 -4.63 -9.73 10.47
N LYS A 13 -3.40 -10.19 10.24
CA LYS A 13 -2.21 -9.33 10.17
C LYS A 13 -1.81 -8.88 8.77
N GLU A 14 -2.24 -9.61 7.73
CA GLU A 14 -1.87 -9.36 6.32
C GLU A 14 -3.06 -9.73 5.40
N VAL A 15 -3.33 -8.95 4.33
CA VAL A 15 -4.44 -9.25 3.38
C VAL A 15 -4.00 -10.20 2.26
N PHE A 16 -2.73 -10.14 1.85
CA PHE A 16 -2.21 -10.91 0.73
C PHE A 16 -0.87 -11.57 1.11
N GLU A 17 -0.89 -12.87 1.48
CA GLU A 17 0.33 -13.64 1.77
C GLU A 17 1.07 -14.08 0.49
N THR A 18 2.41 -14.07 0.55
CA THR A 18 3.31 -14.91 -0.26
C THR A 18 4.12 -15.78 0.69
N GLN A 19 4.30 -17.07 0.36
CA GLN A 19 4.95 -18.04 1.24
C GLN A 19 6.38 -17.62 1.63
N SER A 20 6.63 -17.51 2.93
CA SER A 20 7.85 -18.03 3.54
C SER A 20 7.48 -18.57 4.93
N GLY A 21 7.77 -19.85 5.17
CA GLY A 21 7.04 -20.67 6.14
C GLY A 21 7.15 -20.25 7.61
N MET A 22 6.07 -20.47 8.36
CA MET A 22 6.03 -21.35 9.54
C MET A 22 4.58 -21.50 10.02
N ILE A 23 4.19 -22.76 10.29
CA ILE A 23 2.92 -23.12 10.93
C ILE A 23 2.97 -22.63 12.38
N SER A 24 1.95 -21.89 12.83
CA SER A 24 1.55 -21.90 14.24
C SER A 24 0.06 -21.65 14.40
N ASN A 25 -0.63 -22.72 14.76
CA ASN A 25 -1.96 -22.73 15.36
C ASN A 25 -1.96 -21.88 16.65
N LYS A 26 -2.98 -21.02 16.83
CA LYS A 26 -4.03 -21.21 17.86
C LYS A 26 -5.06 -20.07 17.90
N ASN A 27 -6.31 -20.52 17.92
CA ASN A 27 -7.50 -19.98 18.61
C ASN A 27 -8.40 -18.95 17.89
N LYS A 28 -9.54 -19.49 17.44
CA LYS A 28 -10.81 -18.84 17.09
C LYS A 28 -11.33 -17.89 18.17
N SER A 29 -11.86 -16.75 17.74
CA SER A 29 -13.17 -16.24 18.16
C SER A 29 -13.81 -15.49 16.97
N GLY A 30 -15.13 -15.61 16.78
CA GLY A 30 -15.91 -15.31 15.56
C GLY A 30 -15.67 -13.94 14.92
N CYS A 31 -15.94 -13.73 13.63
CA CYS A 31 -17.26 -13.79 12.99
C CYS A 31 -17.26 -14.64 11.70
N ASP A 32 -18.30 -15.46 11.55
CA ASP A 32 -18.56 -16.29 10.36
C ASP A 32 -19.34 -15.46 9.33
N GLU A 33 -18.63 -14.87 8.37
CA GLU A 33 -19.06 -14.83 6.96
C GLU A 33 -17.80 -14.89 6.09
N GLY A 34 -17.83 -15.80 5.11
CA GLY A 34 -16.65 -16.36 4.47
C GLY A 34 -15.71 -15.34 3.82
N ILE A 35 -14.50 -15.25 4.36
CA ILE A 35 -13.33 -14.78 3.63
C ILE A 35 -12.89 -15.91 2.69
N PRO A 36 -12.54 -15.64 1.41
CA PRO A 36 -11.91 -16.66 0.59
C PRO A 36 -10.62 -17.11 1.30
N ARG A 37 -10.60 -18.37 1.75
CA ARG A 37 -9.40 -19.03 2.24
C ARG A 37 -8.45 -19.15 1.06
N VAL A 38 -7.53 -18.21 0.91
CA VAL A 38 -6.53 -18.27 -0.16
C VAL A 38 -5.40 -19.16 0.31
N ASN A 39 -5.51 -20.45 -0.02
CA ASN A 39 -4.37 -21.35 0.06
C ASN A 39 -3.40 -21.02 -1.09
N ASN A 40 -2.18 -20.60 -0.75
CA ASN A 40 -0.94 -20.84 -1.50
C ASN A 40 -0.89 -20.45 -2.99
N ASN A 41 -1.41 -19.28 -3.37
CA ASN A 41 -1.12 -18.68 -4.67
C ASN A 41 -1.10 -17.15 -4.52
N VAL A 42 -0.12 -16.49 -5.13
CA VAL A 42 -0.08 -15.02 -5.24
C VAL A 42 -1.46 -14.54 -5.66
N ILE A 43 -2.12 -13.74 -4.83
CA ILE A 43 -3.50 -13.33 -5.06
C ILE A 43 -3.53 -12.38 -6.26
N MET A 44 -3.83 -12.94 -7.42
CA MET A 44 -3.99 -12.20 -8.66
C MET A 44 -5.35 -11.52 -8.65
N LEU A 45 -5.35 -10.20 -8.53
CA LEU A 45 -6.54 -9.36 -8.62
C LEU A 45 -6.50 -8.48 -9.88
N PRO A 46 -6.29 -9.05 -11.08
CA PRO A 46 -6.00 -8.31 -12.30
C PRO A 46 -7.15 -7.41 -12.76
N ASN A 47 -8.36 -7.58 -12.22
CA ASN A 47 -9.54 -6.78 -12.57
C ASN A 47 -10.01 -5.89 -11.42
N LEU A 48 -9.31 -5.87 -10.29
CA LEU A 48 -9.67 -5.05 -9.16
C LEU A 48 -9.45 -3.58 -9.48
N LYS A 49 -10.49 -2.78 -9.28
CA LYS A 49 -10.52 -1.33 -9.50
C LYS A 49 -10.64 -0.55 -8.20
N ILE A 50 -11.36 -1.08 -7.23
CA ILE A 50 -11.61 -0.39 -5.96
C ILE A 50 -11.25 -1.32 -4.81
N LEU A 51 -10.37 -0.87 -3.93
CA LEU A 51 -10.05 -1.55 -2.67
C LEU A 51 -10.38 -0.62 -1.50
N GLU A 52 -11.28 -1.08 -0.63
CA GLU A 52 -11.62 -0.38 0.62
C GLU A 52 -11.32 -1.30 1.81
N ILE A 53 -10.53 -0.83 2.77
CA ILE A 53 -10.23 -1.54 4.03
C ILE A 53 -10.58 -0.67 5.22
N LEU A 54 -11.52 -1.10 6.06
CA LEU A 54 -12.06 -0.30 7.16
C LEU A 54 -12.07 -1.09 8.48
N GLY A 55 -11.53 -0.52 9.55
CA GLY A 55 -11.67 -1.11 10.90
C GLY A 55 -10.88 -2.41 11.10
N CYS A 56 -9.79 -2.62 10.38
CA CYS A 56 -8.95 -3.82 10.49
C CYS A 56 -7.76 -3.55 11.43
N GLY A 57 -8.02 -3.59 12.74
CA GLY A 57 -7.06 -3.15 13.76
C GLY A 57 -5.75 -3.93 13.80
N GLY A 58 -5.76 -5.22 13.45
CA GLY A 58 -4.55 -6.06 13.47
C GLY A 58 -3.71 -6.03 12.18
N LEU A 59 -4.19 -5.37 11.13
CA LEU A 59 -3.58 -5.44 9.80
C LEU A 59 -2.34 -4.54 9.72
N GLU A 60 -1.16 -5.12 9.45
CA GLU A 60 0.12 -4.39 9.44
C GLU A 60 0.50 -3.85 8.04
N HIS A 61 0.03 -4.51 6.99
CA HIS A 61 0.16 -4.07 5.59
C HIS A 61 -0.88 -4.73 4.69
N ILE A 62 -1.05 -4.17 3.49
CA ILE A 62 -1.98 -4.72 2.51
C ILE A 62 -1.25 -5.66 1.56
N PHE A 63 -0.26 -5.13 0.84
CA PHE A 63 0.39 -5.84 -0.25
C PHE A 63 1.83 -6.18 0.11
N THR A 64 2.34 -7.28 -0.41
CA THR A 64 3.78 -7.47 -0.56
C THR A 64 4.26 -6.84 -1.87
N PHE A 65 5.55 -6.56 -1.97
CA PHE A 65 6.14 -5.95 -3.15
C PHE A 65 5.91 -6.79 -4.43
N SER A 66 5.98 -8.12 -4.32
CA SER A 66 5.71 -9.05 -5.44
C SER A 66 4.26 -9.00 -5.93
N ALA A 67 3.29 -8.71 -5.06
CA ALA A 67 1.87 -8.70 -5.42
C ALA A 67 1.44 -7.47 -6.25
N ILE A 68 2.23 -6.38 -6.22
CA ILE A 68 1.88 -5.11 -6.90
C ILE A 68 1.67 -5.29 -8.40
N GLY A 69 2.43 -6.19 -9.04
CA GLY A 69 2.32 -6.46 -10.48
C GLY A 69 0.93 -6.91 -10.92
N SER A 70 0.09 -7.37 -10.00
CA SER A 70 -1.28 -7.79 -10.28
C SER A 70 -2.32 -6.67 -10.18
N LEU A 71 -1.95 -5.49 -9.68
CA LEU A 71 -2.85 -4.37 -9.36
C LEU A 71 -2.93 -3.32 -10.48
N THR A 72 -2.63 -3.70 -11.71
CA THR A 72 -2.57 -2.79 -12.87
C THR A 72 -3.90 -2.12 -13.20
N HIS A 73 -5.01 -2.61 -12.66
CA HIS A 73 -6.35 -2.05 -12.84
C HIS A 73 -6.89 -1.26 -11.66
N LEU A 74 -6.14 -1.15 -10.56
CA LEU A 74 -6.59 -0.44 -9.36
C LEU A 74 -6.75 1.06 -9.68
N GLU A 75 -7.93 1.60 -9.41
CA GLU A 75 -8.32 2.98 -9.63
C GLU A 75 -8.48 3.74 -8.31
N GLU A 76 -8.94 3.07 -7.25
CA GLU A 76 -9.21 3.69 -5.95
C GLU A 76 -8.73 2.80 -4.79
N LEU A 77 -8.03 3.43 -3.83
CA LEU A 77 -7.57 2.81 -2.60
C LEU A 77 -8.03 3.62 -1.40
N THR A 78 -8.84 3.02 -0.53
CA THR A 78 -9.30 3.64 0.72
C THR A 78 -8.96 2.75 1.90
N ILE A 79 -8.31 3.33 2.91
CA ILE A 79 -7.92 2.64 4.13
C ILE A 79 -8.28 3.51 5.33
N SER A 80 -9.06 2.97 6.26
CA SER A 80 -9.50 3.70 7.43
C SER A 80 -9.49 2.86 8.70
N SER A 81 -9.13 3.47 9.83
CA SER A 81 -9.26 2.87 11.17
C SER A 81 -8.57 1.51 11.30
N CYS A 82 -7.35 1.39 10.81
CA CYS A 82 -6.51 0.19 10.92
C CYS A 82 -5.30 0.52 11.81
N ASP A 83 -5.41 0.22 13.10
CA ASP A 83 -4.51 0.75 14.14
C ASP A 83 -3.07 0.25 14.00
N SER A 84 -2.85 -1.02 13.69
CA SER A 84 -1.51 -1.61 13.54
C SER A 84 -0.91 -1.48 12.13
N MET A 85 -1.54 -0.75 11.20
CA MET A 85 -1.05 -0.60 9.84
C MET A 85 0.23 0.24 9.82
N LYS A 86 1.36 -0.38 9.47
CA LYS A 86 2.68 0.28 9.42
C LYS A 86 3.05 0.76 8.02
N VAL A 87 2.75 -0.05 7.00
CA VAL A 87 3.01 0.26 5.59
C VAL A 87 1.88 -0.24 4.71
N ILE A 88 1.67 0.38 3.55
CA ILE A 88 0.67 -0.15 2.60
C ILE A 88 1.25 -1.32 1.79
N VAL A 89 2.52 -1.16 1.39
CA VAL A 89 3.30 -2.16 0.66
C VAL A 89 4.48 -2.58 1.52
N LYS A 90 4.56 -3.88 1.84
CA LYS A 90 5.68 -4.50 2.54
C LYS A 90 6.78 -4.87 1.55
N LYS A 91 8.01 -4.48 1.86
CA LYS A 91 9.21 -4.99 1.19
C LYS A 91 9.42 -6.45 1.62
N GLU A 92 9.64 -7.33 0.66
CA GLU A 92 10.08 -8.70 0.95
C GLU A 92 11.60 -8.70 1.16
N GLU A 93 12.09 -9.38 2.20
CA GLU A 93 13.53 -9.58 2.42
C GLU A 93 14.04 -10.58 1.37
N GLU A 94 15.03 -10.20 0.58
CA GLU A 94 15.73 -11.15 -0.29
C GLU A 94 16.60 -12.04 0.60
N ASP A 95 16.36 -13.35 0.59
CA ASP A 95 17.15 -14.31 1.36
C ASP A 95 18.65 -14.15 1.04
N ALA A 96 19.47 -14.00 2.08
CA ALA A 96 20.91 -13.76 1.99
C ALA A 96 21.73 -14.91 1.38
N SER A 97 21.09 -15.93 0.79
CA SER A 97 21.74 -17.13 0.24
C SER A 97 22.02 -17.09 -1.26
N SER A 98 21.60 -16.05 -2.00
CA SER A 98 22.07 -15.83 -3.38
C SER A 98 23.18 -14.78 -3.42
N SER A 99 24.37 -15.18 -2.98
CA SER A 99 25.61 -14.44 -3.18
C SER A 99 25.99 -14.44 -4.66
N SER A 100 25.43 -13.49 -5.41
CA SER A 100 26.04 -12.98 -6.63
C SER A 100 25.56 -11.56 -6.81
N SER A 101 26.44 -10.59 -6.54
CA SER A 101 26.45 -9.24 -7.09
C SER A 101 25.14 -8.75 -7.71
N SER A 102 24.37 -7.92 -7.02
CA SER A 102 23.58 -6.94 -7.73
C SER A 102 23.49 -5.69 -6.89
N SER A 103 23.87 -4.57 -7.49
CA SER A 103 23.31 -3.28 -7.09
C SER A 103 21.82 -3.50 -6.88
N SER A 104 21.28 -3.12 -5.72
CA SER A 104 19.84 -3.07 -5.50
C SER A 104 19.29 -2.13 -6.57
N SER A 105 18.94 -2.70 -7.73
CA SER A 105 18.64 -1.94 -8.92
C SER A 105 17.31 -1.32 -8.58
N LYS A 106 17.29 0.00 -8.33
CA LYS A 106 16.05 0.70 -8.00
C LYS A 106 15.02 0.35 -9.07
N LYS A 107 13.97 -0.38 -8.67
CA LYS A 107 12.89 -0.75 -9.59
C LYS A 107 11.92 0.43 -9.62
N VAL A 108 11.41 0.72 -10.81
CA VAL A 108 10.30 1.65 -10.98
C VAL A 108 9.01 0.84 -10.97
N VAL A 109 8.15 1.13 -10.00
CA VAL A 109 6.83 0.52 -9.84
C VAL A 109 5.78 1.47 -10.38
N VAL A 110 4.92 0.97 -11.26
CA VAL A 110 3.89 1.80 -11.91
C VAL A 110 2.50 1.35 -11.47
N PHE A 111 1.71 2.29 -10.96
CA PHE A 111 0.27 2.15 -10.78
C PHE A 111 -0.45 2.93 -11.89
N PRO A 112 -0.70 2.32 -13.05
CA PRO A 112 -1.06 3.07 -14.26
C PRO A 112 -2.43 3.75 -14.17
N ARG A 113 -3.34 3.18 -13.36
CA ARG A 113 -4.75 3.58 -13.32
C ARG A 113 -5.20 4.13 -11.97
N LEU A 114 -4.34 4.15 -10.97
CA LEU A 114 -4.70 4.61 -9.62
C LEU A 114 -4.94 6.12 -9.65
N LYS A 115 -6.17 6.54 -9.33
CA LYS A 115 -6.64 7.92 -9.36
C LYS A 115 -6.73 8.52 -7.97
N SER A 116 -7.19 7.72 -6.99
CA SER A 116 -7.45 8.19 -5.65
C SER A 116 -6.83 7.30 -4.58
N ILE A 117 -6.17 7.94 -3.61
CA ILE A 117 -5.69 7.32 -2.37
C ILE A 117 -6.28 8.10 -1.18
N GLU A 118 -7.01 7.40 -0.32
CA GLU A 118 -7.51 7.94 0.95
C GLU A 118 -7.02 7.10 2.13
N LEU A 119 -6.25 7.73 3.01
CA LEU A 119 -5.68 7.14 4.22
C LEU A 119 -6.21 7.93 5.42
N SER A 120 -6.89 7.26 6.35
CA SER A 120 -7.46 7.95 7.51
C SER A 120 -7.42 7.15 8.80
N TYR A 121 -7.12 7.80 9.92
CA TYR A 121 -7.07 7.14 11.24
C TYR A 121 -6.14 5.92 11.24
N LEU A 122 -4.88 6.12 10.85
CA LEU A 122 -3.84 5.09 10.82
C LEU A 122 -2.68 5.53 11.73
N PRO A 123 -2.79 5.31 13.06
CA PRO A 123 -1.86 5.86 14.04
C PRO A 123 -0.42 5.37 13.87
N GLU A 124 -0.22 4.13 13.40
CA GLU A 124 1.11 3.52 13.21
C GLU A 124 1.63 3.61 11.76
N LEU A 125 0.89 4.22 10.83
CA LEU A 125 1.31 4.25 9.42
C LEU A 125 2.55 5.13 9.25
N GLU A 126 3.66 4.53 8.84
CA GLU A 126 4.94 5.21 8.61
C GLU A 126 5.09 5.70 7.17
N GLY A 127 4.50 4.98 6.20
CA GLY A 127 4.56 5.34 4.79
C GLY A 127 3.79 4.38 3.88
N PHE A 128 3.70 4.70 2.59
CA PHE A 128 3.13 3.79 1.59
C PHE A 128 4.06 2.60 1.34
N PHE A 129 5.36 2.86 1.26
CA PHE A 129 6.42 1.86 1.11
C PHE A 129 7.70 2.41 1.75
N LEU A 130 8.48 1.58 2.47
CA LEU A 130 9.71 2.02 3.15
C LEU A 130 11.01 1.60 2.46
N GLY A 131 10.95 0.97 1.27
CA GLY A 131 12.14 0.70 0.47
C GLY A 131 12.53 1.86 -0.47
N MET A 132 13.65 1.68 -1.17
CA MET A 132 14.26 2.71 -2.05
C MET A 132 13.82 2.62 -3.53
N ASN A 133 12.71 1.93 -3.81
CA ASN A 133 12.13 1.84 -5.16
C ASN A 133 11.31 3.10 -5.46
N GLU A 134 11.27 3.49 -6.74
CA GLU A 134 10.50 4.64 -7.22
C GLU A 134 9.09 4.21 -7.59
N PHE A 135 8.10 5.05 -7.28
CA PHE A 135 6.70 4.81 -7.65
C PHE A 135 6.21 5.86 -8.63
N VAL A 136 5.54 5.41 -9.69
CA VAL A 136 4.95 6.29 -10.71
C VAL A 136 3.44 6.07 -10.76
N PHE A 137 2.71 7.17 -10.65
CA PHE A 137 1.25 7.22 -10.62
C PHE A 137 0.73 8.16 -11.72
N PRO A 138 0.66 7.72 -12.99
CA PRO A 138 0.30 8.58 -14.12
C PRO A 138 -1.09 9.22 -14.01
N SER A 139 -2.02 8.53 -13.34
CA SER A 139 -3.43 8.92 -13.25
C SER A 139 -3.84 9.49 -11.89
N LEU A 140 -2.91 9.58 -10.93
CA LEU A 140 -3.25 9.97 -9.55
C LEU A 140 -3.54 11.47 -9.48
N ASP A 141 -4.75 11.81 -9.07
CA ASP A 141 -5.27 13.17 -9.01
C ASP A 141 -5.71 13.58 -7.60
N ASN A 142 -5.93 12.60 -6.72
CA ASN A 142 -6.42 12.82 -5.38
C ASN A 142 -5.68 11.98 -4.34
N VAL A 143 -5.03 12.67 -3.39
CA VAL A 143 -4.45 12.04 -2.20
C VAL A 143 -5.00 12.75 -0.97
N THR A 144 -5.60 11.97 -0.07
CA THR A 144 -6.12 12.45 1.22
C THR A 144 -5.52 11.66 2.36
N ILE A 145 -4.87 12.32 3.31
CA ILE A 145 -4.21 11.71 4.47
C ILE A 145 -4.66 12.41 5.76
N LYS A 146 -5.50 11.75 6.57
CA LYS A 146 -6.09 12.36 7.77
C LYS A 146 -5.76 11.54 9.01
N LYS A 147 -5.21 12.17 10.05
CA LYS A 147 -4.94 11.49 11.33
C LYS A 147 -4.02 10.26 11.16
N CYS A 148 -2.92 10.43 10.42
CA CYS A 148 -1.83 9.46 10.28
C CYS A 148 -0.53 10.09 10.83
N PRO A 149 -0.38 10.25 12.15
CA PRO A 149 0.64 11.09 12.76
C PRO A 149 2.09 10.60 12.56
N GLN A 150 2.30 9.31 12.27
CA GLN A 150 3.63 8.74 12.03
C GLN A 150 4.06 8.80 10.56
N MET A 151 3.14 9.13 9.65
CA MET A 151 3.43 9.14 8.22
C MET A 151 4.20 10.42 7.88
N ARG A 152 5.52 10.28 7.72
CA ARG A 152 6.41 11.41 7.39
C ARG A 152 6.86 11.41 5.94
N VAL A 153 6.76 10.27 5.27
CA VAL A 153 7.18 10.08 3.88
C VAL A 153 6.17 9.16 3.19
N PHE A 154 5.90 9.38 1.90
CA PHE A 154 5.09 8.44 1.13
C PHE A 154 5.93 7.22 0.71
N ALA A 155 7.03 7.46 -0.03
CA ALA A 155 8.03 6.45 -0.35
C ALA A 155 9.44 7.08 -0.35
N PRO A 156 10.42 6.54 0.39
CA PRO A 156 11.78 7.08 0.44
C PRO A 156 12.50 7.11 -0.91
N GLY A 157 12.23 6.12 -1.78
CA GLY A 157 12.76 6.09 -3.15
C GLY A 157 12.19 7.18 -4.06
N GLY A 158 11.10 7.85 -3.65
CA GLY A 158 10.43 8.88 -4.42
C GLY A 158 9.13 8.42 -5.07
N SER A 159 8.22 9.36 -5.27
CA SER A 159 6.94 9.13 -5.92
C SER A 159 6.65 10.21 -6.96
N THR A 160 6.22 9.81 -8.14
CA THR A 160 5.93 10.71 -9.25
C THR A 160 4.46 10.64 -9.59
N ALA A 161 3.74 11.76 -9.51
CA ALA A 161 2.33 11.84 -9.86
C ALA A 161 2.09 13.05 -10.77
N LEU A 162 1.76 12.81 -12.04
CA LEU A 162 1.73 13.86 -13.07
C LEU A 162 0.53 14.80 -12.94
N GLN A 163 -0.60 14.30 -12.43
CA GLN A 163 -1.86 15.04 -12.35
C GLN A 163 -2.15 15.58 -10.94
N LEU A 164 -1.39 15.12 -9.93
CA LEU A 164 -1.61 15.46 -8.54
C LEU A 164 -1.08 16.86 -8.24
N LYS A 165 -1.98 17.80 -7.94
CA LYS A 165 -1.59 19.19 -7.63
C LYS A 165 -1.43 19.45 -6.14
N TYR A 166 -2.24 18.78 -5.32
CA TYR A 166 -2.33 19.03 -3.89
C TYR A 166 -2.59 17.73 -3.15
N ILE A 167 -2.09 17.66 -1.92
CA ILE A 167 -2.43 16.61 -0.95
C ILE A 167 -3.34 17.23 0.10
N ARG A 168 -4.48 16.58 0.36
CA ARG A 168 -5.42 16.99 1.41
C ARG A 168 -5.02 16.31 2.71
N THR A 169 -4.81 17.08 3.76
CA THR A 169 -4.57 16.56 5.10
C THR A 169 -5.67 17.00 6.07
N GLY A 170 -5.57 16.56 7.33
CA GLY A 170 -6.39 17.11 8.41
C GLY A 170 -6.16 18.60 8.68
N LEU A 171 -5.05 19.17 8.19
CA LEU A 171 -4.67 20.57 8.38
C LEU A 171 -5.04 21.47 7.18
N GLY A 172 -5.45 20.88 6.05
CA GLY A 172 -5.82 21.64 4.86
C GLY A 172 -5.30 21.02 3.56
N LYS A 173 -5.07 21.85 2.55
CA LYS A 173 -4.46 21.45 1.28
C LYS A 173 -3.01 21.90 1.27
N HIS A 174 -2.10 21.01 0.88
CA HIS A 174 -0.67 21.27 0.75
C HIS A 174 -0.24 21.02 -0.69
N THR A 175 0.68 21.81 -1.22
CA THR A 175 1.37 21.47 -2.47
C THR A 175 2.27 20.25 -2.27
N LEU A 176 2.78 19.66 -3.36
CA LEU A 176 3.62 18.45 -3.26
C LEU A 176 4.92 18.71 -2.50
N ASP A 177 5.53 19.87 -2.71
CA ASP A 177 6.75 20.35 -2.05
C ASP A 177 6.53 20.66 -0.56
N GLU A 178 5.40 21.27 -0.20
CA GLU A 178 5.07 21.58 1.19
C GLU A 178 4.66 20.33 2.00
N SER A 179 4.18 19.29 1.33
CA SER A 179 3.65 18.10 2.01
C SER A 179 4.72 17.31 2.78
N GLY A 180 6.00 17.42 2.39
CA GLY A 180 7.09 16.59 2.94
C GLY A 180 7.02 15.11 2.56
N LEU A 181 6.07 14.70 1.71
CA LEU A 181 5.78 13.30 1.41
C LEU A 181 6.59 12.70 0.24
N ASN A 182 7.59 13.41 -0.29
CA ASN A 182 8.43 13.00 -1.42
C ASN A 182 7.67 12.70 -2.72
N PHE A 183 6.66 13.52 -3.03
CA PHE A 183 6.05 13.57 -4.36
C PHE A 183 6.78 14.56 -5.27
N PHE A 184 7.16 14.12 -6.46
CA PHE A 184 7.83 14.90 -7.48
C PHE A 184 6.95 15.07 -8.72
N HIS A 185 7.03 16.23 -9.35
CA HIS A 185 6.63 16.38 -10.74
C HIS A 185 7.79 15.91 -11.62
N VAL A 186 7.53 15.19 -12.71
CA VAL A 186 8.56 14.94 -13.72
C VAL A 186 8.96 16.31 -14.28
N GLN A 187 10.16 16.77 -13.95
CA GLN A 187 10.80 17.78 -14.79
C GLN A 187 11.13 17.08 -16.10
N HIS A 188 10.45 17.47 -17.17
CA HIS A 188 10.90 17.13 -18.53
C HIS A 188 12.35 17.64 -18.65
N HIS A 189 13.32 16.73 -18.60
CA HIS A 189 14.58 16.99 -19.24
C HIS A 189 14.30 17.00 -20.75
N GLN A 190 14.38 18.19 -21.33
CA GLN A 190 14.44 18.42 -22.77
C GLN A 190 15.61 17.66 -23.40
#